data_AF-A0A850ESB6-F1
#
_entry.id   AF-A0A850ESB6-F1
#
_cell.length_a   1.000
_cell.length_b   1.000
_cell.length_c   1.000
_cell.angle_alpha   90.00
_cell.angle_beta   90.00
_cell.angle_gamma   90.00
#
_symmetry.space_group_name_H-M   'P 1'
#
loop_
_entity.id
_entity.type
_entity.pdbx_description
1 polymer ?
#
loop_
_entity_poly.entity_id
_entity_poly.type
_entity_poly.pdbx_seq_one_letter_code
_entity_poly.pdbx_strand_id
1 'polypeptide(L)'
;MTRGGRPREFKDTAVIDAAMEAFWINGYEGCSTEDLCKQTGLGKGSLYNAFGSKHELYEQALQRYHEQGIQEQSELLQRPLPLKEKLRGLLEWAVQEDFSETGRRGCLLINAAMERAGVDPMVEQVATRHIGFLEEMLSGLMEQGIETGEITSGRAAKELAGMFLSSYYGLRVLNSSAQNRDLANTIVEGTLAAIY
;
A
#
# COMPACT_ATOMS: atom_id res chain seq x y z
N MET A 1 36.74 -11.15 -25.45
CA MET A 1 36.66 -10.81 -24.01
C MET A 1 35.20 -10.71 -23.64
N THR A 2 34.65 -11.80 -23.12
CA THR A 2 33.29 -11.91 -22.58
C THR A 2 33.19 -11.10 -21.30
N ARG A 3 32.54 -9.93 -21.33
CA ARG A 3 32.10 -9.24 -20.10
C ARG A 3 30.66 -9.65 -19.82
N GLY A 4 30.53 -10.62 -18.92
CA GLY A 4 29.26 -11.15 -18.44
C GLY A 4 28.36 -10.03 -17.92
N GLY A 5 27.19 -9.90 -18.54
CA GLY A 5 26.08 -9.19 -17.96
C GLY A 5 25.64 -9.93 -16.71
N ARG A 6 25.88 -9.33 -15.54
CA ARG A 6 24.98 -9.57 -14.41
C ARG A 6 23.58 -9.17 -14.86
N PRO A 7 22.52 -9.90 -14.50
CA PRO A 7 21.17 -9.54 -14.92
C PRO A 7 20.88 -8.11 -14.44
N ARG A 8 20.58 -7.21 -15.39
CA ARG A 8 20.28 -5.79 -15.10
C ARG A 8 19.10 -5.67 -14.15
N GLU A 9 18.09 -6.52 -14.33
CA GLU A 9 16.85 -6.57 -13.54
C GLU A 9 17.08 -6.55 -12.02
N PHE A 10 17.99 -7.37 -11.48
CA PHE A 10 18.24 -7.42 -10.03
C PHE A 10 18.90 -6.15 -9.46
N LYS A 11 19.66 -5.41 -10.28
CA LYS A 11 20.19 -4.10 -9.87
C LYS A 11 19.12 -3.02 -9.94
N ASP A 12 18.18 -3.17 -10.87
CA ASP A 12 17.15 -2.18 -11.11
C ASP A 12 16.09 -2.21 -9.99
N THR A 13 15.71 -3.39 -9.48
CA THR A 13 14.75 -3.51 -8.36
C THR A 13 15.23 -2.86 -7.07
N ALA A 14 16.49 -3.08 -6.67
CA ALA A 14 17.03 -2.49 -5.44
C ALA A 14 17.11 -0.95 -5.53
N VAL A 15 17.34 -0.42 -6.73
CA VAL A 15 17.34 1.03 -6.97
C VAL A 15 15.91 1.59 -6.94
N ILE A 16 14.94 0.88 -7.51
CA ILE A 16 13.53 1.25 -7.44
C ILE A 16 13.05 1.22 -5.98
N ASP A 17 13.39 0.18 -5.22
CA ASP A 17 13.05 0.09 -3.79
C ASP A 17 13.66 1.28 -3.03
N ALA A 18 14.92 1.64 -3.30
CA ALA A 18 15.55 2.81 -2.69
C ALA A 18 14.87 4.13 -3.11
N ALA A 19 14.51 4.29 -4.39
CA ALA A 19 13.80 5.46 -4.87
C ALA A 19 12.39 5.57 -4.27
N MET A 20 11.70 4.45 -4.14
CA MET A 20 10.40 4.32 -3.46
C MET A 20 10.49 4.85 -2.04
N GLU A 21 11.51 4.46 -1.27
CA GLU A 21 11.71 5.00 0.08
C GLU A 21 11.91 6.52 0.10
N ALA A 22 12.67 7.08 -0.85
CA ALA A 22 12.87 8.53 -0.96
C ALA A 22 11.57 9.28 -1.27
N PHE A 23 10.77 8.76 -2.21
CA PHE A 23 9.46 9.33 -2.54
C PHE A 23 8.47 9.19 -1.40
N TRP A 24 8.52 8.09 -0.65
CA TRP A 24 7.62 7.84 0.46
C TRP A 24 7.85 8.80 1.64
N ILE A 25 9.10 9.20 1.88
CA ILE A 25 9.43 10.18 2.91
C ILE A 25 9.05 11.60 2.48
N ASN A 26 9.38 11.97 1.23
CA ASN A 26 9.39 13.38 0.83
C ASN A 26 8.19 13.78 -0.06
N GLY A 27 7.35 12.83 -0.47
CA GLY A 27 6.40 13.03 -1.56
C GLY A 27 7.11 13.14 -2.91
N TYR A 28 6.33 13.25 -3.98
CA TYR A 28 6.91 13.46 -5.30
C TYR A 28 7.54 14.84 -5.42
N GLU A 29 6.82 15.92 -5.08
CA GLU A 29 7.32 17.29 -5.28
C GLU A 29 8.48 17.62 -4.34
N GLY A 30 8.41 17.16 -3.10
CA GLY A 30 9.46 17.38 -2.10
C GLY A 30 10.74 16.57 -2.34
N CYS A 31 10.70 15.48 -3.12
CA CYS A 31 11.87 14.65 -3.39
C CYS A 31 12.74 15.25 -4.50
N SER A 32 13.92 15.75 -4.18
CA SER A 32 14.83 16.29 -5.19
C SER A 32 15.60 15.18 -5.94
N THR A 33 16.18 15.51 -7.11
CA THR A 33 17.14 14.61 -7.78
C THR A 33 18.32 14.27 -6.87
N GLU A 34 18.75 15.19 -6.01
CA GLU A 34 19.84 14.97 -5.07
C GLU A 34 19.45 13.92 -4.00
N ASP A 35 18.22 14.00 -3.48
CA ASP A 35 17.68 12.99 -2.55
C ASP A 35 17.64 11.61 -3.21
N LEU A 36 17.18 11.53 -4.45
CA LEU A 36 17.18 10.28 -5.22
C LEU A 36 18.59 9.74 -5.42
N CYS A 37 19.55 10.58 -5.79
CA CYS A 37 20.94 10.16 -5.96
C CYS A 37 21.54 9.65 -4.63
N LYS A 38 21.26 10.36 -3.53
CA LYS A 38 21.71 10.00 -2.19
C LYS A 38 21.12 8.66 -1.74
N GLN A 39 19.82 8.46 -1.95
CA GLN A 39 19.13 7.26 -1.50
C GLN A 39 19.47 6.04 -2.37
N THR A 40 19.59 6.22 -3.69
CA THR A 40 19.89 5.13 -4.64
C THR A 40 21.38 4.81 -4.75
N GLY A 41 22.26 5.72 -4.31
CA GLY A 41 23.71 5.63 -4.50
C GLY A 41 24.17 5.85 -5.94
N LEU A 42 23.28 6.25 -6.85
CA LEU A 42 23.60 6.54 -8.24
C LEU A 42 23.89 8.02 -8.46
N GLY A 43 24.80 8.33 -9.38
CA GLY A 43 24.92 9.69 -9.92
C GLY A 43 23.76 10.02 -10.86
N LYS A 44 23.36 11.30 -10.93
CA LYS A 44 22.23 11.81 -11.74
C LYS A 44 22.18 11.24 -13.16
N GLY A 45 23.32 11.24 -13.86
CA GLY A 45 23.38 10.72 -15.23
C GLY A 45 23.06 9.23 -15.32
N SER A 46 23.58 8.42 -14.39
CA SER A 46 23.31 6.98 -14.34
C SER A 46 21.86 6.69 -13.97
N LEU A 47 21.28 7.46 -13.04
CA LEU A 47 19.90 7.31 -12.61
C LEU A 47 18.95 7.52 -13.80
N TYR A 48 19.03 8.66 -14.48
CA TYR A 48 18.11 8.97 -15.59
C TYR A 48 18.44 8.21 -16.88
N ASN A 49 19.68 7.77 -17.09
CA ASN A 49 19.97 6.82 -18.17
C ASN A 49 19.33 5.43 -17.94
N ALA A 50 19.11 5.04 -16.69
CA ALA A 50 18.52 3.75 -16.36
C ALA A 50 16.98 3.81 -16.29
N PHE A 51 16.42 4.88 -15.72
CA PHE A 51 14.99 4.97 -15.40
C PHE A 51 14.25 6.07 -16.17
N GLY A 52 14.93 6.76 -17.09
CA GLY A 52 14.35 7.82 -17.92
C GLY A 52 14.31 9.16 -17.18
N SER A 53 13.31 9.34 -16.32
CA SER A 53 13.04 10.60 -15.63
C SER A 53 12.65 10.38 -14.16
N LYS A 54 12.54 11.48 -13.39
CA LYS A 54 12.00 11.43 -12.02
C LYS A 54 10.57 10.88 -12.01
N HIS A 55 9.77 11.25 -13.00
CA HIS A 55 8.37 10.82 -13.13
C HIS A 55 8.27 9.33 -13.47
N GLU A 56 9.03 8.85 -14.44
CA GLU A 56 9.06 7.41 -14.80
C GLU A 56 9.65 6.54 -13.68
N LEU A 57 10.62 7.05 -12.91
CA LEU A 57 11.10 6.37 -11.70
C LEU A 57 10.04 6.36 -10.58
N TYR A 58 9.26 7.42 -10.47
CA TYR A 58 8.14 7.49 -9.51
C TYR A 58 7.02 6.52 -9.87
N GLU A 59 6.66 6.41 -11.15
CA GLU A 59 5.71 5.40 -11.65
C GLU A 59 6.17 3.99 -11.27
N GLN A 60 7.43 3.64 -11.55
CA GLN A 60 8.00 2.35 -11.20
C GLN A 60 7.98 2.10 -9.69
N ALA A 61 8.26 3.13 -8.87
CA ALA A 61 8.18 3.03 -7.42
C ALA A 61 6.75 2.78 -6.92
N LEU A 62 5.74 3.48 -7.47
CA LEU A 62 4.33 3.27 -7.09
C LEU A 62 3.82 1.90 -7.54
N GLN A 63 4.20 1.44 -8.74
CA GLN A 63 3.87 0.12 -9.24
C GLN A 63 4.52 -0.97 -8.38
N ARG A 64 5.79 -0.78 -8.00
CA ARG A 64 6.51 -1.70 -7.10
C ARG A 64 5.84 -1.80 -5.73
N TYR A 65 5.45 -0.67 -5.14
CA TYR A 65 4.71 -0.64 -3.88
C TYR A 65 3.36 -1.35 -3.99
N HIS A 66 2.62 -1.09 -5.08
CA HIS A 66 1.35 -1.74 -5.37
C HIS A 66 1.51 -3.27 -5.41
N GLU A 67 2.51 -3.78 -6.13
CA GLU A 67 2.77 -5.22 -6.25
C GLU A 67 3.13 -5.87 -4.91
N GLN A 68 4.01 -5.24 -4.11
CA GLN A 68 4.35 -5.73 -2.77
C GLN A 68 3.13 -5.75 -1.86
N GLY A 69 2.40 -4.63 -1.79
CA GLY A 69 1.24 -4.49 -0.91
C GLY A 69 0.12 -5.46 -1.27
N ILE A 70 -0.17 -5.64 -2.57
CA ILE A 70 -1.16 -6.61 -3.03
C ILE A 70 -0.75 -8.04 -2.65
N GLN A 71 0.52 -8.39 -2.86
CA GLN A 71 0.99 -9.74 -2.53
C GLN A 71 0.79 -10.03 -1.03
N GLU A 72 1.23 -9.14 -0.15
CA GLU A 72 1.13 -9.33 1.30
C GLU A 72 -0.33 -9.36 1.79
N GLN A 73 -1.16 -8.43 1.31
CA GLN A 73 -2.59 -8.38 1.65
C GLN A 73 -3.31 -9.64 1.15
N SER A 74 -2.99 -10.08 -0.07
CA SER A 74 -3.54 -11.30 -0.66
C SER A 74 -3.15 -12.53 0.14
N GLU A 75 -1.87 -12.70 0.46
CA GLU A 75 -1.37 -13.82 1.26
C GLU A 75 -2.04 -13.87 2.64
N LEU A 76 -2.29 -12.72 3.27
CA LEU A 76 -2.97 -12.64 4.56
C LEU A 76 -4.44 -13.06 4.44
N LEU A 77 -5.15 -12.51 3.47
CA LEU A 77 -6.59 -12.72 3.27
C LEU A 77 -6.94 -14.11 2.72
N GLN A 78 -6.00 -14.79 2.06
CA GLN A 78 -6.18 -16.14 1.53
C GLN A 78 -5.84 -17.26 2.54
N ARG A 79 -5.35 -16.93 3.74
CA ARG A 79 -5.06 -17.94 4.78
C ARG A 79 -6.29 -18.78 5.10
N PRO A 80 -6.15 -20.08 5.42
CA PRO A 80 -7.29 -20.94 5.78
C PRO A 80 -7.74 -20.67 7.23
N LEU A 81 -8.18 -19.45 7.51
CA LEU A 81 -8.64 -18.96 8.80
C LEU A 81 -10.10 -18.48 8.70
N PRO A 82 -10.85 -18.42 9.82
CA PRO A 82 -12.16 -17.76 9.88
C PRO A 82 -12.09 -16.32 9.34
N LEU A 83 -13.18 -15.85 8.74
CA LEU A 83 -13.23 -14.52 8.13
C LEU A 83 -12.85 -13.42 9.14
N LYS A 84 -13.28 -13.56 10.40
CA LYS A 84 -13.00 -12.59 11.46
C LYS A 84 -11.50 -12.45 11.71
N GLU A 85 -10.77 -13.56 11.65
CA GLU A 85 -9.33 -13.58 11.86
C GLU A 85 -8.57 -13.01 10.66
N LYS A 86 -9.04 -13.27 9.43
CA LYS A 86 -8.49 -12.64 8.21
C LYS A 86 -8.63 -11.12 8.25
N LEU A 87 -9.83 -10.62 8.53
CA LEU A 87 -10.12 -9.18 8.59
C LEU A 87 -9.33 -8.50 9.72
N ARG A 88 -9.26 -9.14 10.89
CA ARG A 88 -8.44 -8.67 12.02
C ARG A 88 -6.96 -8.60 11.63
N GLY A 89 -6.43 -9.66 11.02
CA GLY A 89 -5.04 -9.72 10.62
C GLY A 89 -4.67 -8.59 9.65
N LEU A 90 -5.55 -8.22 8.72
CA LEU A 90 -5.30 -7.11 7.80
C LEU A 90 -5.22 -5.76 8.52
N LEU A 91 -6.10 -5.51 9.48
CA LEU A 91 -6.08 -4.30 10.30
C LEU A 91 -4.83 -4.25 11.19
N GLU A 92 -4.48 -5.36 11.83
CA GLU A 92 -3.30 -5.47 12.69
C GLU A 92 -1.99 -5.35 11.90
N TRP A 93 -1.93 -5.90 10.68
CA TRP A 93 -0.83 -5.70 9.74
C TRP A 93 -0.64 -4.20 9.44
N ALA A 94 -1.73 -3.48 9.15
CA ALA A 94 -1.65 -2.03 8.94
C ALA A 94 -1.14 -1.28 10.18
N VAL A 95 -1.59 -1.65 11.38
CA VAL A 95 -1.07 -1.08 12.63
C VAL A 95 0.41 -1.39 12.83
N GLN A 96 0.86 -2.59 12.49
CA GLN A 96 2.28 -2.95 12.59
C GLN A 96 3.13 -2.10 11.63
N GLU A 97 2.72 -2.01 10.37
CA GLU A 97 3.43 -1.27 9.34
C GLU A 97 3.51 0.23 9.66
N ASP A 98 2.37 0.85 10.00
CA ASP A 98 2.25 2.30 10.17
C ASP A 98 2.82 2.81 11.52
N PHE A 99 3.18 1.91 12.44
CA PHE A 99 3.85 2.26 13.70
C PHE A 99 5.28 1.71 13.82
N SER A 100 5.82 1.08 12.78
CA SER A 100 7.22 0.66 12.77
C SER A 100 8.17 1.86 12.94
N GLU A 101 9.44 1.65 13.29
CA GLU A 101 10.42 2.76 13.46
C GLU A 101 10.64 3.54 12.16
N THR A 102 10.44 2.89 11.02
CA THR A 102 10.38 3.48 9.68
C THR A 102 8.94 3.91 9.28
N GLY A 103 7.94 3.62 10.11
CA GLY A 103 6.51 3.52 9.81
C GLY A 103 5.67 4.79 9.94
N ARG A 104 6.24 5.93 10.35
CA ARG A 104 5.50 7.21 10.41
C ARG A 104 5.03 7.76 9.05
N ARG A 105 5.21 6.99 7.98
CA ARG A 105 4.97 7.39 6.60
C ARG A 105 3.60 6.96 6.10
N GLY A 106 2.90 6.06 6.79
CA GLY A 106 1.61 5.53 6.36
C GLY A 106 1.68 4.83 5.00
N CYS A 107 0.56 4.72 4.29
CA CYS A 107 0.50 4.09 2.97
C CYS A 107 1.05 5.02 1.87
N LEU A 108 2.08 4.59 1.14
CA LEU A 108 2.65 5.36 0.02
C LEU A 108 1.60 5.75 -1.01
N LEU A 109 0.76 4.80 -1.44
CA LEU A 109 -0.24 5.05 -2.47
C LEU A 109 -1.32 6.04 -2.04
N ILE A 110 -1.72 6.03 -0.76
CA ILE A 110 -2.68 7.01 -0.25
C ILE A 110 -2.05 8.41 -0.29
N ASN A 111 -0.80 8.53 0.19
CA ASN A 111 -0.10 9.81 0.17
C ASN A 111 0.08 10.33 -1.26
N ALA A 112 0.50 9.45 -2.19
CA ALA A 112 0.65 9.77 -3.60
C ALA A 112 -0.68 10.24 -4.23
N ALA A 113 -1.77 9.52 -3.95
CA ALA A 113 -3.09 9.89 -4.45
C ALA A 113 -3.54 11.26 -3.92
N MET A 114 -3.35 11.53 -2.64
CA MET A 114 -3.67 12.84 -2.03
C MET A 114 -2.80 13.97 -2.58
N GLU A 115 -1.54 13.69 -2.90
CA GLU A 115 -0.62 14.68 -3.46
C GLU A 115 -0.92 14.97 -4.94
N ARG A 116 -1.20 13.95 -5.76
CA ARG A 116 -1.10 14.06 -7.22
C ARG A 116 -2.24 13.50 -8.05
N ALA A 117 -3.17 12.70 -7.52
CA ALA A 117 -4.19 12.06 -8.38
C ALA A 117 -5.02 13.07 -9.19
N GLY A 118 -5.25 14.28 -8.67
CA GLY A 118 -5.98 15.33 -9.39
C GLY A 118 -5.23 15.99 -10.55
N VAL A 119 -3.92 15.76 -10.69
CA VAL A 119 -3.06 16.40 -11.72
C VAL A 119 -2.18 15.41 -12.50
N ASP A 120 -2.11 14.16 -12.05
CA ASP A 120 -1.27 13.12 -12.59
C ASP A 120 -2.09 11.83 -12.83
N PRO A 121 -2.58 11.61 -14.06
CA PRO A 121 -3.45 10.47 -14.38
C PRO A 121 -2.83 9.11 -14.10
N MET A 122 -1.49 8.99 -14.14
CA MET A 122 -0.79 7.75 -13.82
C MET A 122 -0.97 7.42 -12.33
N VAL A 123 -0.81 8.43 -11.45
CA VAL A 123 -0.99 8.25 -10.00
C VAL A 123 -2.44 7.89 -9.67
N GLU A 124 -3.40 8.57 -10.30
CA GLU A 124 -4.82 8.22 -10.18
C GLU A 124 -5.05 6.76 -10.57
N GLN A 125 -4.53 6.34 -11.73
CA GLN A 125 -4.72 4.98 -12.23
C GLN A 125 -4.15 3.90 -11.29
N VAL A 126 -2.93 4.09 -10.79
CA VAL A 126 -2.31 3.11 -9.86
C VAL A 126 -3.07 3.06 -8.54
N ALA A 127 -3.51 4.20 -8.01
CA ALA A 127 -4.30 4.26 -6.79
C ALA A 127 -5.66 3.57 -6.96
N THR A 128 -6.39 3.87 -8.03
CA THR A 128 -7.68 3.23 -8.35
C THR A 128 -7.53 1.72 -8.52
N ARG A 129 -6.48 1.26 -9.21
CA ARG A 129 -6.20 -0.17 -9.36
C ARG A 129 -5.96 -0.86 -8.02
N HIS A 130 -5.17 -0.24 -7.15
CA HIS A 130 -4.87 -0.80 -5.83
C HIS A 130 -6.13 -0.90 -4.94
N ILE A 131 -6.91 0.18 -4.87
CA ILE A 131 -8.15 0.22 -4.09
C ILE A 131 -9.17 -0.78 -4.64
N GLY A 132 -9.35 -0.83 -5.96
CA GLY A 132 -10.30 -1.73 -6.61
C GLY A 132 -9.95 -3.21 -6.39
N PHE A 133 -8.67 -3.56 -6.43
CA PHE A 133 -8.22 -4.92 -6.12
C PHE A 133 -8.60 -5.34 -4.69
N LEU A 134 -8.32 -4.49 -3.70
CA LEU A 134 -8.63 -4.80 -2.31
C LEU A 134 -10.15 -4.82 -2.07
N GLU A 135 -10.91 -3.91 -2.70
CA GLU A 135 -12.39 -3.91 -2.65
C GLU A 135 -12.98 -5.22 -3.19
N GLU A 136 -12.49 -5.71 -4.33
CA GLU A 136 -12.96 -6.96 -4.95
C GLU A 136 -12.65 -8.16 -4.06
N MET A 137 -11.43 -8.24 -3.54
CA MET A 137 -11.03 -9.28 -2.59
C MET A 137 -11.89 -9.30 -1.33
N LEU A 138 -12.11 -8.12 -0.72
CA LEU A 138 -12.94 -8.00 0.47
C LEU A 138 -14.39 -8.36 0.15
N SER A 139 -14.93 -7.92 -0.98
CA SER A 139 -16.29 -8.26 -1.40
C SER A 139 -16.49 -9.77 -1.51
N GLY A 140 -15.57 -10.48 -2.18
CA GLY A 140 -15.64 -11.95 -2.27
C GLY A 140 -15.52 -12.66 -0.92
N LEU A 141 -14.70 -12.13 0.00
CA LEU A 141 -14.63 -12.66 1.37
C LEU A 141 -15.90 -12.41 2.18
N MET A 142 -16.52 -11.23 2.03
CA MET A 142 -17.78 -10.92 2.71
C MET A 142 -18.92 -11.79 2.15
N GLU A 143 -18.96 -12.05 0.84
CA GLU A 143 -19.91 -12.99 0.22
C GLU A 143 -19.77 -14.39 0.83
N GLN A 144 -18.53 -14.92 0.88
CA GLN A 144 -18.26 -16.22 1.52
C GLN A 144 -18.70 -16.23 2.98
N GLY A 145 -18.41 -15.18 3.75
CA GLY A 145 -18.81 -15.09 5.15
C GLY A 145 -20.33 -15.08 5.37
N ILE A 146 -21.08 -14.48 4.44
CA ILE A 146 -22.55 -14.52 4.46
C ILE A 146 -23.05 -15.93 4.13
N GLU A 147 -22.48 -16.58 3.11
CA GLU A 147 -22.85 -17.94 2.69
C GLU A 147 -22.56 -18.99 3.77
N THR A 148 -21.45 -18.86 4.49
CA THR A 148 -21.08 -19.77 5.60
C THR A 148 -21.82 -19.47 6.90
N GLY A 149 -22.50 -18.31 6.98
CA GLY A 149 -23.18 -17.84 8.19
C GLY A 149 -22.23 -17.26 9.25
N GLU A 150 -20.96 -17.01 8.91
CA GLU A 150 -20.03 -16.27 9.76
C GLU A 150 -20.47 -14.81 9.93
N ILE A 151 -21.00 -14.20 8.87
CA ILE A 151 -21.66 -12.88 8.90
C ILE A 151 -23.16 -13.10 8.97
N THR A 152 -23.78 -12.56 10.02
CA THR A 152 -25.23 -12.65 10.25
C THR A 152 -25.98 -11.34 10.01
N SER A 153 -25.24 -10.28 9.65
CA SER A 153 -25.85 -9.00 9.31
C SER A 153 -26.66 -9.10 8.01
N GLY A 154 -27.77 -8.37 7.92
CA GLY A 154 -28.59 -8.32 6.70
C GLY A 154 -28.03 -7.41 5.60
N ARG A 155 -26.77 -6.96 5.71
CA ARG A 155 -26.15 -6.02 4.77
C ARG A 155 -25.59 -6.76 3.56
N ALA A 156 -25.54 -6.08 2.43
CA ALA A 156 -24.93 -6.64 1.23
C ALA A 156 -23.39 -6.73 1.39
N ALA A 157 -22.77 -7.77 0.82
CA ALA A 157 -21.32 -7.96 0.88
C ALA A 157 -20.53 -6.75 0.40
N LYS A 158 -20.96 -6.11 -0.70
CA LYS A 158 -20.34 -4.89 -1.24
C LYS A 158 -20.39 -3.72 -0.26
N GLU A 159 -21.49 -3.58 0.49
CA GLU A 159 -21.62 -2.53 1.51
C GLU A 159 -20.64 -2.77 2.66
N LEU A 160 -20.55 -4.02 3.14
CA LEU A 160 -19.61 -4.43 4.19
C LEU A 160 -18.15 -4.23 3.75
N ALA A 161 -17.82 -4.61 2.51
CA ALA A 161 -16.49 -4.42 1.94
C ALA A 161 -16.13 -2.93 1.84
N GLY A 162 -17.04 -2.09 1.35
CA GLY A 162 -16.83 -0.63 1.28
C GLY A 162 -16.65 0.01 2.66
N MET A 163 -17.45 -0.38 3.64
CA MET A 163 -17.30 0.07 5.03
C MET A 163 -15.95 -0.35 5.61
N PHE A 164 -15.57 -1.63 5.44
CA PHE A 164 -14.30 -2.14 5.91
C PHE A 164 -13.11 -1.42 5.26
N LEU A 165 -13.15 -1.24 3.94
CA LEU A 165 -12.11 -0.57 3.16
C LEU A 165 -11.94 0.89 3.60
N SER A 166 -13.06 1.60 3.82
CA SER A 166 -13.06 2.96 4.34
C SER A 166 -12.42 3.03 5.73
N SER A 167 -12.79 2.12 6.63
CA SER A 167 -12.19 2.04 7.97
C SER A 167 -10.71 1.68 7.92
N TYR A 168 -10.32 0.76 7.04
CA TYR A 168 -8.94 0.33 6.85
C TYR A 168 -8.05 1.48 6.40
N TYR A 169 -8.43 2.20 5.34
CA TYR A 169 -7.62 3.34 4.88
C TYR A 169 -7.69 4.54 5.83
N GLY A 170 -8.84 4.77 6.48
CA GLY A 170 -8.98 5.76 7.54
C GLY A 170 -8.05 5.48 8.73
N LEU A 171 -7.97 4.21 9.15
CA LEU A 171 -7.02 3.73 10.16
C LEU A 171 -5.58 4.05 9.75
N ARG A 172 -5.18 3.73 8.52
CA ARG A 172 -3.80 3.98 8.05
C ARG A 172 -3.42 5.46 8.06
N VAL A 173 -4.34 6.33 7.65
CA VAL A 173 -4.15 7.79 7.70
C VAL A 173 -4.04 8.29 9.13
N LEU A 174 -4.86 7.78 10.05
CA LEU A 174 -4.81 8.17 11.47
C LEU A 174 -3.56 7.63 12.17
N ASN A 175 -3.09 6.44 11.81
CA ASN A 175 -1.85 5.88 12.32
C ASN A 175 -0.67 6.79 11.96
N SER A 176 -0.53 7.20 10.70
CA SER A 176 0.60 8.03 10.26
C SER A 176 0.56 9.46 10.83
N SER A 177 -0.63 10.02 11.03
CA SER A 177 -0.81 11.42 11.46
C SER A 177 -0.91 11.61 12.98
N ALA A 178 -1.68 10.78 13.68
CA ALA A 178 -1.97 10.94 15.10
C ALA A 178 -1.07 10.10 16.01
N GLN A 179 -0.47 9.01 15.49
CA GLN A 179 0.42 8.11 16.24
C GLN A 179 -0.18 7.65 17.59
N ASN A 180 -1.50 7.45 17.62
CA ASN A 180 -2.24 7.03 18.81
C ASN A 180 -2.62 5.55 18.70
N ARG A 181 -1.87 4.67 19.36
CA ARG A 181 -2.11 3.22 19.34
C ARG A 181 -3.45 2.83 19.98
N ASP A 182 -3.91 3.56 20.99
CA ASP A 182 -5.19 3.27 21.63
C ASP A 182 -6.36 3.58 20.69
N LEU A 183 -6.26 4.67 19.94
CA LEU A 183 -7.22 4.99 18.88
C LEU A 183 -7.18 3.93 17.78
N ALA A 184 -6.00 3.49 17.35
CA ALA A 184 -5.84 2.44 16.36
C ALA A 184 -6.57 1.15 16.80
N ASN A 185 -6.30 0.68 18.03
CA ASN A 185 -6.97 -0.49 18.61
C ASN A 185 -8.50 -0.31 18.69
N THR A 186 -8.96 0.89 19.07
CA THR A 186 -10.40 1.21 19.11
C THR A 186 -11.05 1.08 17.72
N ILE A 187 -10.37 1.55 16.67
CA ILE A 187 -10.84 1.44 15.30
C ILE A 187 -10.83 -0.02 14.83
N VAL A 188 -9.82 -0.82 15.19
CA VAL A 188 -9.78 -2.26 14.86
C VAL A 188 -11.00 -2.97 15.45
N GLU A 189 -11.25 -2.82 16.75
CA GLU A 189 -12.40 -3.48 17.40
C GLU A 189 -13.73 -2.96 16.87
N GLY A 190 -13.87 -1.65 16.69
CA GLY A 190 -15.09 -1.03 16.18
C GLY A 190 -15.40 -1.45 14.73
N THR A 191 -14.38 -1.58 13.88
CA THR A 191 -14.53 -2.03 12.50
C THR A 191 -15.01 -3.47 12.45
N LEU A 192 -14.42 -4.37 13.24
CA LEU A 192 -14.84 -5.76 13.29
C LEU A 192 -16.27 -5.90 13.86
N ALA A 193 -16.61 -5.16 14.91
CA ALA A 193 -17.96 -5.17 15.47
C ALA A 193 -19.04 -4.62 14.51
N ALA A 194 -18.66 -3.81 13.52
CA ALA A 194 -19.61 -3.31 12.52
C ALA A 194 -19.94 -4.33 11.41
N ILE A 195 -19.11 -5.37 11.25
CA ILE A 195 -19.28 -6.41 10.24
C ILE A 195 -20.15 -7.58 10.75
N TYR A 196 -19.93 -7.97 12.01
CA TYR A 196 -20.57 -9.13 12.66
C TYR A 196 -21.77 -8.72 13.51
#